data_AF-A0A662I3C8-F1
#
_entry.id   AF-A0A662I3C8-F1
#
_cell.length_a   1.000
_cell.length_b   1.000
_cell.length_c   1.000
_cell.angle_alpha   90.00
_cell.angle_beta   90.00
_cell.angle_gamma   90.00
#
_symmetry.space_group_name_H-M   'P 1'
#
loop_
_entity.id
_entity.type
_entity.pdbx_description
1 polymer ?
#
loop_
_entity_poly.entity_id
_entity_poly.type
_entity_poly.pdbx_seq_one_letter_code
_entity_poly.pdbx_strand_id
1 'polypeptide(L)'
;MVFEKFKVGSESKISAYFLSIAISSSPLPPLSTLIELRNLLGLKWIPDHPIRPSTVDTVLKRKGCSKEFIELYKEAWISTSTGSRENLNFLASRFLDDLREKVESTSWTAGFVLTAVVTVAILFPLVLNLIYAFTAPESGIIVTVLSMLFAAIGSLITVILIPQHLHLPVENRILAYALAPLALAVPLYFILHSATVALFIATIPSALILFRYQEKLLDSLKKGEDILSVMCTTKDITLAGIRNPRKLLSNEFWGFIRYALAALFILLKSGGEKYFDCVSKLTNFVKEYRRLFLSMRKRGLVILCACLFMTALAASMYAISYATLENLSELGYSLGDIMKRSGFEFPTRENLATIRTIIDFSLTTISASLALIATCFRDANPSYILMYLPLFLLVSALIYNITLNYIAPQLIPKLKV
;
A
#
# COMPACT_ATOMS: atom_id res chain seq x y z
N MET A 1 8.44 -5.48 -25.12
CA MET A 1 7.15 -5.13 -25.77
C MET A 1 5.90 -5.25 -24.87
N VAL A 2 5.49 -6.41 -24.36
CA VAL A 2 4.25 -6.52 -23.54
C VAL A 2 4.36 -5.77 -22.20
N PHE A 3 5.46 -5.97 -21.47
CA PHE A 3 5.74 -5.26 -20.22
C PHE A 3 5.90 -3.73 -20.41
N GLU A 4 6.52 -3.30 -21.51
CA GLU A 4 6.64 -1.86 -21.82
C GLU A 4 5.28 -1.24 -22.14
N LYS A 5 4.43 -1.93 -22.90
CA LYS A 5 3.05 -1.47 -23.16
C LYS A 5 2.23 -1.39 -21.88
N PHE A 6 2.38 -2.34 -20.97
CA PHE A 6 1.69 -2.32 -19.68
C PHE A 6 2.18 -1.16 -18.80
N LYS A 7 3.49 -0.94 -18.75
CA LYS A 7 4.10 0.20 -18.03
C LYS A 7 3.63 1.54 -18.58
N VAL A 8 3.66 1.71 -19.90
CA VAL A 8 3.14 2.92 -20.57
C VAL A 8 1.64 3.07 -20.33
N GLY A 9 0.87 1.99 -20.30
CA GLY A 9 -0.56 2.01 -19.98
C GLY A 9 -0.83 2.54 -18.56
N SER A 10 -0.13 2.03 -17.55
CA SER A 10 -0.27 2.51 -16.16
C SER A 10 0.20 3.95 -16.00
N GLU A 11 1.39 4.30 -16.53
CA GLU A 11 1.95 5.65 -16.45
C GLU A 11 1.08 6.69 -17.17
N SER A 12 0.57 6.35 -18.37
CA SER A 12 -0.31 7.24 -19.14
C SER A 12 -1.68 7.39 -18.49
N LYS A 13 -2.21 6.32 -17.88
CA LYS A 13 -3.44 6.39 -17.09
C LYS A 13 -3.28 7.39 -15.95
N ILE A 14 -2.26 7.23 -15.09
CA ILE A 14 -2.01 8.13 -13.96
C ILE A 14 -1.74 9.57 -14.43
N SER A 15 -0.90 9.73 -15.45
CA SER A 15 -0.53 11.04 -15.96
C SER A 15 -1.71 11.76 -16.63
N ALA A 16 -2.67 11.05 -17.25
CA ALA A 16 -3.83 11.68 -17.89
C ALA A 16 -4.64 12.52 -16.91
N TYR A 17 -4.90 11.99 -15.70
CA TYR A 17 -5.59 12.74 -14.64
C TYR A 17 -4.86 14.05 -14.33
N PHE A 18 -3.56 13.98 -14.11
CA PHE A 18 -2.75 15.14 -13.74
C PHE A 18 -2.55 16.14 -14.87
N LEU A 19 -2.42 15.65 -16.11
CA LEU A 19 -2.30 16.46 -17.31
C LEU A 19 -3.61 17.18 -17.63
N SER A 20 -4.77 16.56 -17.40
CA SER A 20 -6.07 17.22 -17.67
C SER A 20 -6.23 18.54 -16.90
N ILE A 21 -5.82 18.54 -15.64
CA ILE A 21 -5.87 19.71 -14.75
C ILE A 21 -4.81 20.75 -15.16
N ALA A 22 -3.61 20.29 -15.50
CA ALA A 22 -2.54 21.17 -15.98
C ALA A 22 -2.92 21.88 -17.29
N ILE A 23 -3.59 21.15 -18.19
CA ILE A 23 -4.01 21.64 -19.51
C ILE A 23 -5.22 22.57 -19.38
N SER A 24 -6.20 22.21 -18.54
CA SER A 24 -7.38 23.05 -18.30
C SER A 24 -7.02 24.39 -17.66
N SER A 25 -6.00 24.38 -16.79
CA SER A 25 -5.52 25.56 -16.07
C SER A 25 -4.45 26.35 -16.82
N SER A 26 -3.87 25.84 -17.91
CA SER A 26 -2.84 26.56 -18.69
C SER A 26 -3.47 27.67 -19.54
N PRO A 27 -2.81 28.82 -19.75
CA PRO A 27 -3.32 29.87 -20.63
C PRO A 27 -3.02 29.57 -22.11
N LEU A 28 -2.08 28.65 -22.41
CA LEU A 28 -1.71 28.25 -23.77
C LEU A 28 -2.74 27.29 -24.40
N PRO A 29 -2.73 27.13 -25.74
CA PRO A 29 -3.53 26.09 -26.39
C PRO A 29 -3.28 24.71 -25.76
N PRO A 30 -4.33 23.90 -25.53
CA PRO A 30 -4.22 22.62 -24.83
C PRO A 30 -3.15 21.67 -25.38
N LEU A 31 -3.09 21.51 -26.70
CA LEU A 31 -2.08 20.67 -27.36
C LEU A 31 -0.65 21.20 -27.20
N SER A 32 -0.47 22.53 -27.27
CA SER A 32 0.84 23.16 -27.07
C SER A 32 1.32 22.98 -25.64
N THR A 33 0.42 23.14 -24.66
CA THR A 33 0.69 22.87 -23.24
C THR A 33 1.12 21.42 -23.03
N LEU A 34 0.44 20.47 -23.65
CA LEU A 34 0.75 19.05 -23.53
C LEU A 34 2.14 18.69 -24.10
N ILE A 35 2.55 19.32 -25.20
CA ILE A 35 3.91 19.16 -25.77
C ILE A 35 4.96 19.83 -24.86
N GLU A 36 4.67 20.99 -24.28
CA GLU A 36 5.62 21.67 -23.39
C GLU A 36 5.79 20.88 -22.07
N LEU A 37 4.70 20.39 -21.48
CA LEU A 37 4.73 19.51 -20.31
C LEU A 37 5.48 18.21 -20.60
N ARG A 38 5.31 17.63 -21.80
CA ARG A 38 6.11 16.48 -22.24
C ARG A 38 7.60 16.76 -22.14
N ASN A 39 8.06 17.90 -22.66
CA ASN A 39 9.47 18.25 -22.69
C ASN A 39 10.00 18.55 -21.27
N LEU A 40 9.21 19.22 -20.43
CA LEU A 40 9.59 19.56 -19.06
C LEU A 40 9.63 18.34 -18.13
N LEU A 41 8.73 17.38 -18.32
CA LEU A 41 8.60 16.20 -17.45
C LEU A 41 9.26 14.94 -18.04
N GLY A 42 9.75 14.98 -19.28
CA GLY A 42 10.42 13.86 -19.95
C GLY A 42 9.46 12.73 -20.37
N LEU A 43 8.19 13.04 -20.65
CA LEU A 43 7.14 12.04 -20.95
C LEU A 43 7.24 11.51 -22.39
N LYS A 44 8.21 10.62 -22.64
CA LYS A 44 8.55 10.11 -24.00
C LYS A 44 7.38 9.47 -24.76
N TRP A 45 6.37 8.94 -24.07
CA TRP A 45 5.21 8.27 -24.67
C TRP A 45 4.21 9.26 -25.31
N ILE A 46 4.21 10.52 -24.88
CA ILE A 46 3.40 11.59 -25.49
C ILE A 46 3.94 11.92 -26.88
N PRO A 47 3.09 12.13 -27.90
CA PRO A 47 3.52 12.57 -29.22
C PRO A 47 4.27 13.91 -29.22
N ASP A 48 5.34 13.98 -30.03
CA ASP A 48 6.18 15.16 -30.24
C ASP A 48 5.45 16.27 -31.01
N HIS A 49 4.48 15.87 -31.82
CA HIS A 49 3.69 16.76 -32.66
C HIS A 49 2.20 16.43 -32.55
N PRO A 50 1.31 17.39 -32.83
CA PRO A 50 -0.12 17.17 -32.84
C PRO A 50 -0.50 16.08 -33.85
N ILE A 51 -1.24 15.06 -33.41
CA ILE A 51 -1.73 13.96 -34.24
C ILE A 51 -3.21 14.21 -34.55
N ARG A 52 -3.60 14.06 -35.82
CA ARG A 52 -4.99 14.23 -36.25
C ARG A 52 -5.94 13.25 -35.52
N PRO A 53 -7.18 13.67 -35.19
CA PRO A 53 -8.14 12.86 -34.43
C PRO A 53 -8.38 11.46 -35.02
N SER A 54 -8.40 11.34 -36.35
CA SER A 54 -8.65 10.10 -37.07
C SER A 54 -7.59 9.03 -36.88
N THR A 55 -6.37 9.40 -36.49
CA THR A 55 -5.24 8.46 -36.25
C THR A 55 -4.85 8.36 -34.78
N VAL A 56 -5.49 9.12 -33.89
CA VAL A 56 -5.21 9.10 -32.44
C VAL A 56 -5.38 7.69 -31.88
N ASP A 57 -6.50 7.03 -32.18
CA ASP A 57 -6.79 5.69 -31.66
C ASP A 57 -5.77 4.66 -32.13
N THR A 58 -5.34 4.72 -33.40
CA THR A 58 -4.41 3.73 -33.94
C THR A 58 -2.98 3.96 -33.44
N VAL A 59 -2.53 5.22 -33.37
CA VAL A 59 -1.17 5.55 -32.94
C VAL A 59 -0.99 5.41 -31.43
N LEU A 60 -1.92 5.93 -30.62
CA LEU A 60 -1.81 5.87 -29.16
C LEU A 60 -2.08 4.47 -28.60
N LYS A 61 -3.01 3.69 -29.18
CA LYS A 61 -3.19 2.27 -28.78
C LYS A 61 -1.97 1.43 -29.14
N ARG A 62 -1.33 1.67 -30.31
CA ARG A 62 -0.07 0.99 -30.67
C ARG A 62 1.05 1.27 -29.67
N LYS A 63 1.14 2.51 -29.18
CA LYS A 63 2.08 2.91 -28.11
C LYS A 63 1.72 2.37 -26.72
N GLY A 64 0.55 1.74 -26.55
CA GLY A 64 0.10 1.20 -25.26
C GLY A 64 -0.48 2.26 -24.31
N CYS A 65 -0.91 3.42 -24.83
CA CYS A 65 -1.54 4.44 -23.99
C CYS A 65 -2.91 3.99 -23.47
N SER A 66 -3.27 4.47 -22.29
CA SER A 66 -4.56 4.20 -21.65
C SER A 66 -5.73 4.84 -22.40
N LYS A 67 -6.94 4.31 -22.19
CA LYS A 67 -8.18 4.86 -22.78
C LYS A 67 -8.42 6.28 -22.29
N GLU A 68 -8.14 6.52 -21.01
CA GLU A 68 -8.28 7.80 -20.32
C GLU A 68 -7.35 8.87 -20.92
N PHE A 69 -6.11 8.51 -21.30
CA PHE A 69 -5.23 9.44 -22.00
C PHE A 69 -5.70 9.73 -23.43
N ILE A 70 -6.21 8.71 -24.13
CA ILE A 70 -6.73 8.88 -25.50
C ILE A 70 -7.92 9.84 -25.50
N GLU A 71 -8.83 9.70 -24.53
CA GLU A 71 -9.97 10.59 -24.32
C GLU A 71 -9.49 12.02 -24.02
N LEU A 72 -8.56 12.19 -23.08
CA LEU A 72 -7.95 13.49 -22.79
C LEU A 72 -7.34 14.14 -24.04
N TYR A 73 -6.62 13.37 -24.86
CA TYR A 73 -5.97 13.89 -26.06
C TYR A 73 -7.00 14.37 -27.10
N LYS A 74 -8.09 13.63 -27.27
CA LYS A 74 -9.20 14.01 -28.16
C LYS A 74 -9.88 15.28 -27.68
N GLU A 75 -10.16 15.39 -26.38
CA GLU A 75 -10.75 16.60 -25.80
C GLU A 75 -9.81 17.80 -25.87
N ALA A 76 -8.50 17.59 -25.67
CA ALA A 76 -7.49 18.63 -25.85
C ALA A 76 -7.43 19.10 -27.32
N TRP A 77 -7.59 18.20 -28.28
CA TRP A 77 -7.67 18.55 -29.70
C TRP A 77 -8.91 19.40 -30.00
N ILE A 78 -10.09 18.93 -29.58
CA ILE A 78 -11.36 19.65 -29.76
C ILE A 78 -11.25 21.04 -29.15
N SER A 79 -10.80 21.13 -27.89
CA SER A 79 -10.65 22.40 -27.17
C SER A 79 -9.64 23.35 -27.83
N THR A 80 -8.61 22.81 -28.49
CA THR A 80 -7.67 23.62 -29.26
C THR A 80 -8.32 24.19 -30.53
N SER A 81 -9.17 23.39 -31.19
CA SER A 81 -9.88 23.81 -32.40
C SER A 81 -11.07 24.74 -32.17
N THR A 82 -11.80 24.57 -31.07
CA THR A 82 -13.00 25.34 -30.75
C THR A 82 -12.70 26.58 -29.90
N GLY A 83 -11.53 26.63 -29.26
CA GLY A 83 -11.15 27.70 -28.32
C GLY A 83 -11.88 27.61 -26.97
N SER A 84 -12.82 26.69 -26.79
CA SER A 84 -13.49 26.44 -25.50
C SER A 84 -12.73 25.40 -24.68
N ARG A 85 -12.69 25.59 -23.36
CA ARG A 85 -12.09 24.65 -22.40
C ARG A 85 -13.11 23.98 -21.48
N GLU A 86 -14.40 24.15 -21.75
CA GLU A 86 -15.46 23.60 -20.91
C GLU A 86 -15.37 22.07 -20.80
N ASN A 87 -15.14 21.38 -21.92
CA ASN A 87 -14.97 19.92 -21.92
C ASN A 87 -13.77 19.48 -21.07
N LEU A 88 -12.65 20.19 -21.13
CA LEU A 88 -11.47 19.89 -20.31
C LEU A 88 -11.72 20.14 -18.82
N ASN A 89 -12.49 21.19 -18.49
CA ASN A 89 -12.89 21.45 -17.12
C ASN A 89 -13.83 20.36 -16.60
N PHE A 90 -14.80 19.94 -17.41
CA PHE A 90 -15.71 18.84 -17.08
C PHE A 90 -14.94 17.53 -16.85
N LEU A 91 -13.99 17.22 -17.73
CA LEU A 91 -13.15 16.03 -17.64
C LEU A 91 -12.24 16.07 -16.38
N ALA A 92 -11.67 17.23 -16.03
CA ALA A 92 -10.92 17.42 -14.80
C ALA A 92 -11.78 17.30 -13.52
N SER A 93 -13.01 17.80 -13.53
CA SER A 93 -13.95 17.65 -12.41
C SER A 93 -14.39 16.20 -12.23
N ARG A 94 -14.79 15.54 -13.33
CA ARG A 94 -15.16 14.11 -13.33
C ARG A 94 -14.06 13.24 -12.73
N PHE A 95 -12.81 13.57 -13.01
CA PHE A 95 -11.67 12.87 -12.42
C PHE A 95 -11.52 13.03 -10.91
N LEU A 96 -11.83 14.20 -10.35
CA LEU A 96 -11.87 14.36 -8.90
C LEU A 96 -13.01 13.53 -8.29
N ASP A 97 -14.17 13.51 -8.94
CA ASP A 97 -15.32 12.74 -8.48
C ASP A 97 -15.04 11.22 -8.53
N ASP A 98 -14.45 10.72 -9.61
CA ASP A 98 -14.00 9.34 -9.74
C ASP A 98 -12.96 8.97 -8.66
N LEU A 99 -12.06 9.89 -8.31
CA LEU A 99 -11.08 9.68 -7.23
C LEU A 99 -11.76 9.66 -5.86
N ARG A 100 -12.75 10.52 -5.63
CA ARG A 100 -13.52 10.55 -4.39
C ARG A 100 -14.29 9.23 -4.21
N GLU A 101 -14.97 8.76 -5.25
CA GLU A 101 -15.69 7.48 -5.24
C GLU A 101 -14.74 6.30 -5.00
N LYS A 102 -13.55 6.30 -5.62
CA LYS A 102 -12.53 5.27 -5.37
C LYS A 102 -12.03 5.29 -3.92
N VAL A 103 -11.80 6.46 -3.34
CA VAL A 103 -11.38 6.59 -1.92
C VAL A 103 -12.49 6.13 -0.96
N GLU A 104 -13.75 6.34 -1.31
CA GLU A 104 -14.90 5.84 -0.54
C GLU A 104 -15.06 4.33 -0.62
N SER A 105 -15.05 3.77 -1.83
CA SER A 105 -15.13 2.32 -2.05
C SER A 105 -13.96 1.55 -1.43
N THR A 106 -12.76 2.14 -1.37
CA THR A 106 -11.57 1.55 -0.72
C THR A 106 -11.84 1.14 0.73
N SER A 107 -12.66 1.90 1.46
CA SER A 107 -12.99 1.57 2.86
C SER A 107 -13.83 0.30 2.97
N TRP A 108 -14.79 0.12 2.06
CA TRP A 108 -15.63 -1.07 2.02
C TRP A 108 -14.81 -2.29 1.60
N THR A 109 -13.98 -2.14 0.57
CA THR A 109 -13.07 -3.20 0.12
C THR A 109 -12.10 -3.61 1.23
N ALA A 110 -11.60 -2.67 2.03
CA ALA A 110 -10.73 -2.98 3.16
C ALA A 110 -11.40 -3.88 4.20
N GLY A 111 -12.64 -3.58 4.58
CA GLY A 111 -13.40 -4.38 5.54
C GLY A 111 -13.65 -5.80 5.03
N PHE A 112 -14.05 -5.93 3.76
CA PHE A 112 -14.26 -7.24 3.13
C PHE A 112 -12.99 -8.07 3.11
N VAL A 113 -11.88 -7.49 2.65
CA VAL A 113 -10.61 -8.21 2.53
C VAL A 113 -10.02 -8.58 3.88
N LEU A 114 -10.10 -7.69 4.88
CA LEU A 114 -9.67 -7.99 6.24
C LEU A 114 -10.46 -9.18 6.81
N THR A 115 -11.79 -9.17 6.64
CA THR A 115 -12.67 -10.25 7.11
C THR A 115 -12.33 -11.58 6.42
N ALA A 116 -12.12 -11.56 5.10
CA ALA A 116 -11.77 -12.75 4.34
C ALA A 116 -10.43 -13.32 4.79
N VAL A 117 -9.40 -12.48 4.93
CA VAL A 117 -8.06 -12.90 5.36
C VAL A 117 -8.10 -13.45 6.78
N VAL A 118 -8.76 -12.77 7.72
CA VAL A 118 -8.90 -13.27 9.11
C VAL A 118 -9.61 -14.62 9.14
N THR A 119 -10.73 -14.74 8.44
CA THR A 119 -11.55 -15.95 8.49
C THR A 119 -10.78 -17.16 7.94
N VAL A 120 -10.09 -16.98 6.82
CA VAL A 120 -9.36 -18.06 6.14
C VAL A 120 -7.99 -18.32 6.79
N ALA A 121 -7.29 -17.29 7.27
CA ALA A 121 -5.93 -17.42 7.81
C ALA A 121 -5.86 -17.70 9.32
N ILE A 122 -6.88 -17.29 10.09
CA ILE A 122 -6.87 -17.38 11.56
C ILE A 122 -7.95 -18.34 12.05
N LEU A 123 -9.22 -18.11 11.70
CA LEU A 123 -10.34 -18.86 12.29
C LEU A 123 -10.41 -20.31 11.78
N PHE A 124 -10.47 -20.50 10.47
CA PHE A 124 -10.60 -21.82 9.86
C PHE A 124 -9.45 -22.78 10.24
N PRO A 125 -8.18 -22.37 10.18
CA PRO A 125 -7.06 -23.25 10.52
C PRO A 125 -7.04 -23.58 12.00
N LEU A 126 -7.42 -22.63 12.86
CA LEU A 126 -7.44 -22.85 14.29
C LEU A 126 -8.52 -23.86 14.70
N VAL A 127 -9.73 -23.76 14.14
CA VAL A 127 -10.80 -24.74 14.37
C VAL A 127 -10.37 -26.13 13.88
N LEU A 128 -9.83 -26.21 12.67
CA LEU A 128 -9.34 -27.47 12.12
C LEU A 128 -8.18 -28.05 12.94
N ASN A 129 -7.23 -27.24 13.39
CA ASN A 129 -6.13 -27.69 14.23
C ASN A 129 -6.63 -28.26 15.56
N LEU A 130 -7.64 -27.62 16.17
CA LEU A 130 -8.24 -28.16 17.40
C LEU A 130 -8.90 -29.52 17.14
N ILE A 131 -9.56 -29.71 15.99
CA ILE A 131 -10.16 -31.01 15.63
C ILE A 131 -9.08 -32.07 15.34
N TYR A 132 -8.06 -31.72 14.55
CA TYR A 132 -6.97 -32.62 14.17
C TYR A 132 -6.04 -32.94 15.34
N ALA A 133 -5.91 -32.05 16.32
CA ALA A 133 -5.17 -32.32 17.55
C ALA A 133 -5.64 -33.57 18.30
N PHE A 134 -6.93 -33.92 18.21
CA PHE A 134 -7.49 -35.09 18.87
C PHE A 134 -7.55 -36.34 17.97
N THR A 135 -7.45 -36.17 16.65
CA THR A 135 -7.74 -37.25 15.68
C THR A 135 -6.53 -37.66 14.84
N ALA A 136 -5.70 -36.71 14.41
CA ALA A 136 -4.49 -36.95 13.63
C ALA A 136 -3.56 -35.72 13.71
N PRO A 137 -2.70 -35.63 14.73
CA PRO A 137 -1.90 -34.43 15.00
C PRO A 137 -0.97 -34.01 13.84
N GLU A 138 -0.48 -34.97 13.04
CA GLU A 138 0.31 -34.68 11.84
C GLU A 138 -0.51 -33.95 10.75
N SER A 139 -1.81 -34.23 10.64
CA SER A 139 -2.70 -33.54 9.68
C SER A 139 -2.89 -32.06 10.02
N GLY A 140 -2.81 -31.69 11.31
CA GLY A 140 -2.87 -30.28 11.74
C GLY A 140 -1.70 -29.43 11.23
N ILE A 141 -0.54 -30.05 11.01
CA ILE A 141 0.63 -29.38 10.41
C ILE A 141 0.33 -28.99 8.95
N ILE A 142 -0.31 -29.89 8.21
CA ILE A 142 -0.65 -29.63 6.80
C ILE A 142 -1.66 -28.48 6.70
N VAL A 143 -2.67 -28.48 7.56
CA VAL A 143 -3.70 -27.43 7.61
C VAL A 143 -3.11 -26.06 7.92
N THR A 144 -2.19 -25.97 8.88
CA THR A 144 -1.48 -24.72 9.20
C THR A 144 -0.62 -24.21 8.05
N VAL A 145 0.08 -25.10 7.34
CA VAL A 145 0.87 -24.70 6.17
C VAL A 145 -0.04 -24.19 5.04
N LEU A 146 -1.14 -24.88 4.76
CA LEU A 146 -2.13 -24.43 3.77
C LEU A 146 -2.71 -23.06 4.14
N SER A 147 -2.97 -22.82 5.43
CA SER A 147 -3.52 -21.54 5.86
C SER A 147 -2.54 -20.39 5.73
N MET A 148 -1.26 -20.62 6.00
CA MET A 148 -0.20 -19.65 5.71
C MET A 148 -0.18 -19.28 4.23
N LEU A 149 -0.32 -20.27 3.34
CA LEU A 149 -0.36 -20.05 1.90
C LEU A 149 -1.59 -19.26 1.46
N PHE A 150 -2.78 -19.56 2.00
CA PHE A 150 -3.98 -18.77 1.75
C PHE A 150 -3.88 -17.34 2.30
N ALA A 151 -3.27 -17.14 3.47
CA ALA A 151 -3.01 -15.81 4.02
C ALA A 151 -2.12 -14.98 3.09
N ALA A 152 -1.05 -15.59 2.57
CA ALA A 152 -0.15 -14.96 1.61
C ALA A 152 -0.89 -14.58 0.32
N ILE A 153 -1.65 -15.50 -0.29
CA ILE A 153 -2.42 -15.24 -1.51
C ILE A 153 -3.49 -14.16 -1.28
N GLY A 154 -4.26 -14.26 -0.20
CA GLY A 154 -5.28 -13.29 0.16
C GLY A 154 -4.69 -11.88 0.33
N SER A 155 -3.51 -11.79 0.94
CA SER A 155 -2.80 -10.52 1.08
C SER A 155 -2.30 -9.96 -0.27
N LEU A 156 -1.91 -10.80 -1.23
CA LEU A 156 -1.51 -10.36 -2.57
C LEU A 156 -2.68 -9.82 -3.40
N ILE A 157 -3.88 -10.35 -3.22
CA ILE A 157 -5.10 -9.83 -3.89
C ILE A 157 -5.34 -8.37 -3.50
N THR A 158 -4.98 -7.96 -2.28
CA THR A 158 -5.15 -6.57 -1.81
C THR A 158 -4.37 -5.57 -2.66
N VAL A 159 -3.19 -5.96 -3.15
CA VAL A 159 -2.31 -5.13 -3.97
C VAL A 159 -2.99 -4.76 -5.29
N ILE A 160 -3.82 -5.65 -5.83
CA ILE A 160 -4.51 -5.46 -7.11
C ILE A 160 -5.71 -4.52 -6.96
N LEU A 161 -6.34 -4.51 -5.79
CA LEU A 161 -7.59 -3.78 -5.54
C LEU A 161 -7.39 -2.26 -5.31
N ILE A 162 -6.15 -1.82 -5.05
CA ILE A 162 -5.89 -0.43 -4.68
C ILE A 162 -5.66 0.46 -5.89
N PRO A 163 -6.24 1.68 -5.90
CA PRO A 163 -6.04 2.62 -7.00
C PRO A 163 -4.58 3.09 -7.10
N GLN A 164 -3.95 2.74 -8.23
CA GLN A 164 -2.55 3.09 -8.56
C GLN A 164 -2.23 4.59 -8.53
N HIS A 165 -3.26 5.44 -8.67
CA HIS A 165 -3.15 6.91 -8.68
C HIS A 165 -2.74 7.52 -7.35
N LEU A 166 -2.89 6.76 -6.26
CA LEU A 166 -2.66 7.22 -4.89
C LEU A 166 -1.38 6.65 -4.29
N HIS A 167 -0.64 5.83 -5.05
CA HIS A 167 0.59 5.18 -4.60
C HIS A 167 1.63 6.23 -4.19
N LEU A 168 2.12 6.11 -2.95
CA LEU A 168 3.32 6.83 -2.54
C LEU A 168 4.52 6.23 -3.30
N PRO A 169 5.28 6.99 -4.10
CA PRO A 169 6.36 6.43 -4.90
C PRO A 169 7.51 5.96 -4.01
N VAL A 170 8.22 4.92 -4.43
CA VAL A 170 9.46 4.45 -3.79
C VAL A 170 10.55 4.40 -4.85
N GLU A 171 11.69 5.03 -4.57
CA GLU A 171 12.86 4.91 -5.42
C GLU A 171 13.50 3.53 -5.25
N ASN A 172 13.89 2.90 -6.36
CA ASN A 172 14.53 1.57 -6.35
C ASN A 172 15.78 1.51 -5.46
N ARG A 173 16.54 2.61 -5.36
CA ARG A 173 17.73 2.70 -4.49
C ARG A 173 17.35 2.59 -3.02
N ILE A 174 16.27 3.27 -2.62
CA ILE A 174 15.78 3.28 -1.25
C ILE A 174 15.17 1.93 -0.91
N LEU A 175 14.46 1.32 -1.85
CA LEU A 175 13.96 -0.05 -1.71
C LEU A 175 15.11 -1.05 -1.49
N ALA A 176 16.21 -0.93 -2.25
CA ALA A 176 17.39 -1.77 -2.08
C ALA A 176 18.03 -1.60 -0.69
N TYR A 177 18.17 -0.36 -0.22
CA TYR A 177 18.65 -0.09 1.13
C TYR A 177 17.70 -0.58 2.22
N ALA A 178 16.39 -0.53 1.99
CA ALA A 178 15.40 -1.06 2.92
C ALA A 178 15.37 -2.60 2.92
N LEU A 179 15.73 -3.26 1.82
CA LEU A 179 15.80 -4.72 1.74
C LEU A 179 17.11 -5.30 2.29
N ALA A 180 18.22 -4.55 2.24
CA ALA A 180 19.53 -5.03 2.68
C ALA A 180 19.55 -5.59 4.13
N PRO A 181 18.91 -4.95 5.14
CA PRO A 181 18.83 -5.49 6.49
C PRO A 181 18.13 -6.84 6.59
N LEU A 182 17.24 -7.17 5.65
CA LEU A 182 16.49 -8.43 5.66
C LEU A 182 17.38 -9.65 5.41
N ALA A 183 18.55 -9.46 4.78
CA ALA A 183 19.56 -10.51 4.64
C ALA A 183 20.09 -11.01 6.00
N LEU A 184 20.02 -10.18 7.05
CA LEU A 184 20.39 -10.56 8.41
C LEU A 184 19.37 -11.47 9.10
N ALA A 185 18.15 -11.64 8.56
CA ALA A 185 17.13 -12.47 9.18
C ALA A 185 17.53 -13.95 9.24
N VAL A 186 18.23 -14.46 8.21
CA VAL A 186 18.68 -15.86 8.15
C VAL A 186 19.72 -16.18 9.23
N PRO A 187 20.85 -15.46 9.37
CA PRO A 187 21.80 -15.74 10.45
C PRO A 187 21.18 -15.52 11.83
N LEU A 188 20.29 -14.53 11.99
CA LEU A 188 19.58 -14.31 13.25
C LEU A 188 18.65 -15.47 13.62
N TYR A 189 17.99 -16.09 12.64
CA TYR A 189 17.15 -17.26 12.87
C TYR A 189 17.96 -18.44 13.43
N PHE A 190 19.16 -18.70 12.90
CA PHE A 190 20.03 -19.76 13.41
C PHE A 190 20.54 -19.51 14.84
N ILE A 191 20.61 -18.26 15.29
CA ILE A 191 21.03 -17.92 16.66
C ILE A 191 19.84 -17.96 17.61
N LEU A 192 18.74 -17.30 17.25
CA LEU A 192 17.60 -17.06 18.14
C LEU A 192 16.56 -18.18 18.12
N HIS A 193 16.58 -19.05 17.11
CA HIS A 193 15.63 -20.16 16.93
C HIS A 193 14.14 -19.71 16.90
N SER A 194 13.90 -18.45 16.54
CA SER A 194 12.56 -17.87 16.36
C SER A 194 12.55 -16.96 15.14
N ALA A 195 11.69 -17.28 14.17
CA ALA A 195 11.45 -16.52 12.95
C ALA A 195 10.83 -15.15 13.26
N THR A 196 9.88 -15.07 14.21
CA THR A 196 9.24 -13.80 14.58
C THR A 196 10.26 -12.80 15.14
N VAL A 197 11.10 -13.22 16.09
CA VAL A 197 12.11 -12.37 16.73
C VAL A 197 13.24 -12.02 15.76
N ALA A 198 13.71 -12.99 14.95
CA ALA A 198 14.76 -12.74 13.96
C ALA A 198 14.32 -11.71 12.92
N LEU A 199 13.10 -11.83 12.39
CA LEU A 199 12.55 -10.85 11.43
C LEU A 199 12.26 -9.50 12.09
N PHE A 200 11.82 -9.48 13.35
CA PHE A 200 11.62 -8.22 14.08
C PHE A 200 12.91 -7.41 14.12
N ILE A 201 14.02 -8.02 14.56
CA ILE A 201 15.33 -7.35 14.65
C ILE A 201 15.81 -6.90 13.26
N ALA A 202 15.69 -7.76 12.25
CA ALA A 202 16.14 -7.45 10.89
C ALA A 202 15.33 -6.32 10.22
N THR A 203 14.06 -6.13 10.60
CA THR A 203 13.17 -5.16 9.94
C THR A 203 13.21 -3.76 10.57
N ILE A 204 13.77 -3.59 11.78
CA ILE A 204 13.89 -2.28 12.44
C ILE A 204 14.65 -1.25 11.57
N PRO A 205 15.85 -1.55 11.02
CA PRO A 205 16.57 -0.57 10.21
C PRO A 205 15.81 -0.23 8.92
N SER A 206 15.18 -1.23 8.28
CA SER A 206 14.34 -1.05 7.09
C SER A 206 13.18 -0.09 7.36
N ALA A 207 12.53 -0.23 8.51
CA ALA A 207 11.42 0.61 8.91
C ALA A 207 11.83 2.07 9.09
N LEU A 208 12.98 2.32 9.74
CA LEU A 208 13.50 3.67 9.95
C LEU A 208 13.83 4.39 8.63
N ILE A 209 14.44 3.68 7.66
CA ILE A 209 14.77 4.23 6.34
C ILE A 209 13.49 4.62 5.60
N LEU A 210 12.52 3.70 5.54
CA LEU A 210 11.25 3.93 4.85
C LEU A 210 10.42 5.03 5.50
N PHE A 211 10.40 5.10 6.83
CA PHE A 211 9.69 6.13 7.58
C PHE A 211 10.23 7.53 7.28
N ARG A 212 11.55 7.73 7.34
CA ARG A 212 12.18 9.02 7.00
C ARG A 212 11.92 9.42 5.54
N TYR A 213 11.93 8.45 4.64
CA TYR A 213 11.64 8.72 3.24
C TYR A 213 10.16 9.09 3.02
N GLN A 214 9.24 8.42 3.72
CA GLN A 214 7.82 8.74 3.71
C GLN A 214 7.56 10.18 4.21
N GLU A 215 8.18 10.58 5.32
CA GLU A 215 8.08 11.95 5.85
C GLU A 215 8.54 12.98 4.82
N LYS A 216 9.69 12.75 4.18
CA LYS A 216 10.20 13.62 3.12
C LYS A 216 9.20 13.78 1.97
N LEU A 217 8.51 12.71 1.57
CA LEU A 217 7.49 12.76 0.54
C LEU A 217 6.25 13.55 0.98
N LEU A 218 5.79 13.38 2.22
CA LEU A 218 4.66 14.17 2.75
C LEU A 218 5.01 15.65 2.88
N ASP A 219 6.22 15.97 3.30
CA ASP A 219 6.71 17.34 3.38
C ASP A 219 6.80 17.98 1.99
N SER A 220 7.27 17.24 0.99
CA SER A 220 7.25 17.75 -0.39
C SER A 220 5.81 18.03 -0.87
N LEU A 221 4.81 17.28 -0.38
CA LEU A 221 3.41 17.57 -0.68
C LEU A 221 2.95 18.90 -0.10
N LYS A 222 3.27 19.11 1.17
CA LYS A 222 2.95 20.35 1.89
C LYS A 222 3.64 21.56 1.24
N LYS A 223 4.95 21.46 1.00
CA LYS A 223 5.74 22.50 0.34
C LYS A 223 5.17 22.88 -1.02
N GLY A 224 4.76 21.90 -1.83
CA GLY A 224 4.18 22.16 -3.15
C GLY A 224 2.86 22.92 -3.10
N GLU A 225 1.99 22.59 -2.14
CA GLU A 225 0.77 23.37 -1.90
C GLU A 225 1.07 24.77 -1.39
N ASP A 226 2.01 24.92 -0.46
CA ASP A 226 2.39 26.21 0.10
C ASP A 226 2.90 27.14 -1.01
N ILE A 227 3.76 26.63 -1.90
CA ILE A 227 4.22 27.35 -3.10
C ILE A 227 3.03 27.82 -3.93
N LEU A 228 2.12 26.91 -4.31
CA LEU A 228 0.95 27.26 -5.13
C LEU A 228 0.07 28.31 -4.44
N SER A 229 -0.12 28.20 -3.12
CA SER A 229 -0.92 29.14 -2.34
C SER A 229 -0.33 30.55 -2.34
N VAL A 230 0.99 30.69 -2.24
CA VAL A 230 1.66 31.99 -2.34
C VAL A 230 1.52 32.56 -3.75
N MET A 231 1.68 31.72 -4.78
CA MET A 231 1.57 32.14 -6.18
C MET A 231 0.14 32.57 -6.59
N CYS A 232 -0.90 32.26 -5.80
CA CYS A 232 -2.22 32.86 -5.99
C CYS A 232 -2.24 34.38 -5.74
N THR A 233 -1.28 34.90 -4.97
CA THR A 233 -1.24 36.31 -4.55
C THR A 233 -0.17 37.13 -5.28
N THR A 234 0.88 36.47 -5.78
CA THR A 234 2.01 37.13 -6.42
C THR A 234 2.53 36.35 -7.61
N LYS A 235 3.08 37.05 -8.60
CA LYS A 235 3.85 36.46 -9.71
C LYS A 235 5.33 36.26 -9.34
N ASP A 236 5.79 36.85 -8.23
CA ASP A 236 7.18 36.74 -7.80
C ASP A 236 7.44 35.42 -7.08
N ILE A 237 8.20 34.56 -7.74
CA ILE A 237 8.55 33.22 -7.24
C ILE A 237 9.53 33.26 -6.05
N THR A 238 10.25 34.37 -5.86
CA THR A 238 11.19 34.52 -4.74
C THR A 238 10.45 34.62 -3.41
N LEU A 239 9.25 35.20 -3.41
CA LEU A 239 8.34 35.24 -2.25
C LEU A 239 7.83 33.86 -1.85
N ALA A 240 7.78 32.91 -2.78
CA ALA A 240 7.50 31.50 -2.51
C ALA A 240 8.74 30.72 -2.00
N GLY A 241 9.85 31.41 -1.68
CA GLY A 241 11.09 30.81 -1.17
C GLY A 241 11.93 30.12 -2.25
N ILE A 242 11.65 30.35 -3.53
CA ILE A 242 12.37 29.73 -4.65
C ILE A 242 13.19 30.78 -5.37
N ARG A 243 14.52 30.67 -5.29
CA ARG A 243 15.44 31.58 -6.01
C ARG A 243 15.55 31.27 -7.49
N ASN A 244 15.37 30.00 -7.89
CA ASN A 244 15.50 29.56 -9.28
C ASN A 244 14.20 28.91 -9.76
N PRO A 245 13.51 29.45 -10.79
CA PRO A 245 12.27 28.89 -11.33
C PRO A 245 12.37 27.42 -11.76
N ARG A 246 13.54 27.00 -12.22
CA ARG A 246 13.80 25.59 -12.59
C ARG A 246 13.71 24.63 -11.40
N LYS A 247 13.82 25.11 -10.16
CA LYS A 247 13.65 24.28 -8.96
C LYS A 247 12.23 23.71 -8.85
N LEU A 248 11.22 24.38 -9.43
CA LEU A 248 9.85 23.85 -9.54
C LEU A 248 9.79 22.52 -10.29
N LEU A 249 10.73 22.30 -11.21
CA LEU A 249 10.84 21.10 -12.04
C LEU A 249 11.77 20.04 -11.44
N SER A 250 12.28 20.27 -10.24
CA SER A 250 13.20 19.34 -9.57
C SER A 250 12.49 18.03 -9.20
N ASN A 251 13.27 16.95 -9.10
CA ASN A 251 12.79 15.65 -8.65
C ASN A 251 12.45 15.61 -7.14
N GLU A 252 12.58 16.72 -6.41
CA GLU A 252 12.12 16.81 -5.02
C GLU A 252 10.60 16.66 -4.92
N PHE A 253 9.88 17.12 -5.93
CA PHE A 253 8.43 17.01 -6.00
C PHE A 253 8.01 15.75 -6.76
N TRP A 254 7.02 15.04 -6.22
CA TRP A 254 6.54 13.79 -6.77
C TRP A 254 5.04 13.83 -7.06
N GLY A 255 4.59 12.82 -7.81
CA GLY A 255 3.17 12.61 -8.11
C GLY A 255 2.50 13.85 -8.70
N PHE A 256 1.29 14.13 -8.23
CA PHE A 256 0.46 15.22 -8.76
C PHE A 256 1.12 16.60 -8.69
N ILE A 257 1.84 16.89 -7.60
CA ILE A 257 2.43 18.21 -7.38
C ILE A 257 3.52 18.52 -8.39
N ARG A 258 4.27 17.51 -8.85
CA ARG A 258 5.25 17.71 -9.91
C ARG A 258 4.60 18.25 -11.19
N TYR A 259 3.42 17.73 -11.56
CA TYR A 259 2.66 18.21 -12.72
C TYR A 259 2.07 19.59 -12.46
N ALA A 260 1.55 19.84 -11.26
CA ALA A 260 1.02 21.15 -10.88
C ALA A 260 2.12 22.24 -10.89
N LEU A 261 3.30 21.97 -10.34
CA LEU A 261 4.42 22.92 -10.36
C LEU A 261 5.01 23.10 -11.77
N ALA A 262 4.97 22.07 -12.62
CA ALA A 262 5.30 22.22 -14.04
C ALA A 262 4.28 23.10 -14.79
N ALA A 263 2.98 22.95 -14.49
CA ALA A 263 1.93 23.81 -15.02
C ALA A 263 2.08 25.25 -14.53
N LEU A 264 2.41 25.43 -13.25
CA LEU A 264 2.74 26.74 -12.67
C LEU A 264 3.95 27.38 -13.36
N PHE A 265 4.97 26.59 -13.70
CA PHE A 265 6.14 27.08 -14.43
C PHE A 265 5.74 27.60 -15.83
N ILE A 266 4.84 26.92 -16.54
CA ILE A 266 4.30 27.39 -17.82
C ILE A 266 3.46 28.66 -17.62
N LEU A 267 2.64 28.72 -16.57
CA LEU A 267 1.83 29.90 -16.21
C LEU A 267 2.72 31.13 -15.93
N LEU A 268 3.82 30.94 -15.19
CA LEU A 268 4.79 31.99 -14.91
C LEU A 268 5.48 32.50 -16.17
N LYS A 269 5.84 31.59 -17.08
CA LYS A 269 6.50 31.94 -18.34
C LYS A 269 5.56 32.66 -19.32
N SER A 270 4.28 32.29 -19.34
CA SER A 270 3.29 32.83 -20.27
C SER A 270 2.70 34.18 -19.83
N GLY A 271 2.69 34.50 -18.53
CA GLY A 271 2.47 35.87 -18.02
C GLY A 271 1.09 36.49 -18.25
N GLY A 272 0.10 35.73 -18.75
CA GLY A 272 -1.19 36.25 -19.21
C GLY A 272 -2.08 36.92 -18.14
N GLU A 273 -3.11 37.65 -18.60
CA GLU A 273 -4.07 38.37 -17.73
C GLU A 273 -4.84 37.42 -16.79
N LYS A 274 -5.19 36.22 -17.26
CA LYS A 274 -5.91 35.20 -16.47
C LYS A 274 -5.00 34.37 -15.56
N TYR A 275 -3.77 34.83 -15.30
CA TYR A 275 -2.79 34.10 -14.48
C TYR A 275 -3.35 33.70 -13.11
N PHE A 276 -3.92 34.65 -12.38
CA PHE A 276 -4.40 34.41 -11.01
C PHE A 276 -5.58 33.44 -10.98
N ASP A 277 -6.52 33.54 -11.93
CA ASP A 277 -7.63 32.59 -12.04
C ASP A 277 -7.15 31.16 -12.30
N CYS A 278 -6.17 31.02 -13.19
CA CYS A 278 -5.56 29.74 -13.54
C CYS A 278 -4.80 29.12 -12.35
N VAL A 279 -4.01 29.92 -11.63
CA VAL A 279 -3.28 29.46 -10.44
C VAL A 279 -4.25 29.13 -9.29
N SER A 280 -5.32 29.91 -9.12
CA SER A 280 -6.37 29.65 -8.13
C SER A 280 -7.08 28.32 -8.40
N LYS A 281 -7.48 28.07 -9.66
CA LYS A 281 -8.04 26.78 -10.08
C LYS A 281 -7.09 25.64 -9.75
N LEU A 282 -5.84 25.73 -10.20
CA LEU A 282 -4.82 24.70 -9.97
C LEU A 282 -4.61 24.44 -8.47
N THR A 283 -4.58 25.50 -7.66
CA THR A 283 -4.42 25.42 -6.20
C THR A 283 -5.62 24.72 -5.55
N ASN A 284 -6.84 25.02 -5.98
CA ASN A 284 -8.05 24.34 -5.48
C ASN A 284 -8.02 22.84 -5.81
N PHE A 285 -7.59 22.47 -7.01
CA PHE A 285 -7.39 21.07 -7.37
C PHE A 285 -6.34 20.37 -6.49
N VAL A 286 -5.20 21.01 -6.23
CA VAL A 286 -4.15 20.47 -5.34
C VAL A 286 -4.62 20.32 -3.91
N LYS A 287 -5.36 21.31 -3.38
CA LYS A 287 -5.95 21.23 -2.04
C LYS A 287 -6.94 20.07 -1.93
N GLU A 288 -7.82 19.89 -2.91
CA GLU A 288 -8.80 18.81 -2.89
C GLU A 288 -8.12 17.44 -3.02
N TYR A 289 -7.14 17.31 -3.92
CA TYR A 289 -6.33 16.09 -4.01
C TYR A 289 -5.61 15.77 -2.69
N ARG A 290 -4.95 16.76 -2.06
CA ARG A 290 -4.28 16.55 -0.76
C ARG A 290 -5.30 16.13 0.30
N ARG A 291 -6.49 16.74 0.31
CA ARG A 291 -7.56 16.39 1.24
C ARG A 291 -8.01 14.94 1.08
N LEU A 292 -8.24 14.48 -0.16
CA LEU A 292 -8.59 13.09 -0.47
C LEU A 292 -7.48 12.14 -0.04
N PHE A 293 -6.23 12.47 -0.35
CA PHE A 293 -5.06 11.67 0.03
C PHE A 293 -4.90 11.54 1.56
N LEU A 294 -5.01 12.64 2.30
CA LEU A 294 -4.95 12.63 3.77
C LEU A 294 -6.16 11.92 4.39
N SER A 295 -7.35 12.07 3.79
CA SER A 295 -8.56 11.36 4.21
C SER A 295 -8.38 9.84 4.11
N MET A 296 -7.89 9.36 2.97
CA MET A 296 -7.53 7.95 2.79
C MET A 296 -6.50 7.49 3.83
N ARG A 297 -5.41 8.25 4.05
CA ARG A 297 -4.41 7.90 5.08
C ARG A 297 -5.01 7.80 6.49
N LYS A 298 -5.92 8.73 6.84
CA LYS A 298 -6.63 8.69 8.13
C LYS A 298 -7.50 7.44 8.26
N ARG A 299 -8.22 7.07 7.21
CA ARG A 299 -8.99 5.79 7.17
C ARG A 299 -8.05 4.58 7.24
N GLY A 300 -6.91 4.63 6.56
CA GLY A 300 -5.86 3.61 6.62
C GLY A 300 -5.26 3.43 8.02
N LEU A 301 -5.25 4.48 8.86
CA LEU A 301 -4.87 4.36 10.27
C LEU A 301 -5.87 3.50 11.05
N VAL A 302 -7.17 3.66 10.80
CA VAL A 302 -8.21 2.82 11.43
C VAL A 302 -8.02 1.36 11.03
N ILE A 303 -7.72 1.10 9.75
CA ILE A 303 -7.44 -0.24 9.24
C ILE A 303 -6.17 -0.83 9.87
N LEU A 304 -5.11 -0.02 10.01
CA LEU A 304 -3.89 -0.42 10.71
C LEU A 304 -4.19 -0.86 12.16
N CYS A 305 -4.97 -0.06 12.90
CA CYS A 305 -5.38 -0.40 14.26
C CYS A 305 -6.21 -1.70 14.30
N ALA A 306 -7.14 -1.87 13.36
CA ALA A 306 -7.91 -3.11 13.24
C ALA A 306 -7.00 -4.31 12.96
N CYS A 307 -6.06 -4.21 12.02
CA CYS A 307 -5.08 -5.27 11.73
C CYS A 307 -4.22 -5.61 12.96
N LEU A 308 -3.78 -4.62 13.73
CA LEU A 308 -3.02 -4.86 14.97
C LEU A 308 -3.85 -5.61 16.01
N PHE A 309 -5.11 -5.22 16.18
CA PHE A 309 -6.05 -5.93 17.04
C PHE A 309 -6.24 -7.40 16.59
N MET A 310 -6.41 -7.64 15.29
CA MET A 310 -6.53 -8.99 14.75
C MET A 310 -5.26 -9.82 14.94
N THR A 311 -4.08 -9.18 14.91
CA THR A 311 -2.80 -9.84 15.16
C THR A 311 -2.68 -10.27 16.62
N ALA A 312 -3.05 -9.38 17.55
CA ALA A 312 -3.10 -9.69 18.98
C ALA A 312 -4.09 -10.83 19.28
N LEU A 313 -5.26 -10.79 18.64
CA LEU A 313 -6.27 -11.83 18.78
C LEU A 313 -5.74 -13.18 18.26
N ALA A 314 -5.14 -13.22 17.06
CA ALA A 314 -4.54 -14.43 16.51
C ALA A 314 -3.46 -14.99 17.45
N ALA A 315 -2.54 -14.15 17.92
CA ALA A 315 -1.48 -14.54 18.85
C ALA A 315 -2.04 -15.15 20.14
N SER A 316 -3.11 -14.55 20.67
CA SER A 316 -3.79 -15.07 21.87
C SER A 316 -4.43 -16.43 21.62
N MET A 317 -5.13 -16.60 20.50
CA MET A 317 -5.78 -17.87 20.19
C MET A 317 -4.77 -19.00 19.95
N TYR A 318 -3.65 -18.72 19.25
CA TYR A 318 -2.57 -19.69 19.09
C TYR A 318 -1.88 -20.04 20.41
N ALA A 319 -1.69 -19.07 21.31
CA ALA A 319 -1.15 -19.32 22.65
C ALA A 319 -2.08 -20.22 23.50
N ILE A 320 -3.39 -19.96 23.48
CA ILE A 320 -4.39 -20.79 24.16
C ILE A 320 -4.41 -22.19 23.56
N SER A 321 -4.42 -22.31 22.23
CA SER A 321 -4.36 -23.61 21.56
C SER A 321 -3.10 -24.38 21.93
N TYR A 322 -1.93 -23.74 21.96
CA TYR A 322 -0.70 -24.38 22.40
C TYR A 322 -0.78 -24.87 23.86
N ALA A 323 -1.26 -24.02 24.78
CA ALA A 323 -1.42 -24.38 26.20
C ALA A 323 -2.41 -25.56 26.39
N THR A 324 -3.49 -25.62 25.60
CA THR A 324 -4.38 -26.80 25.63
C THR A 324 -3.66 -28.07 25.22
N LEU A 325 -2.84 -28.02 24.16
CA LEU A 325 -2.09 -29.18 23.67
C LEU A 325 -1.01 -29.61 24.66
N GLU A 326 -0.35 -28.67 25.32
CA GLU A 326 0.64 -28.94 26.37
C GLU A 326 -0.01 -29.70 27.54
N ASN A 327 -1.12 -29.19 28.08
CA ASN A 327 -1.86 -29.86 29.15
C ASN A 327 -2.39 -31.26 28.74
N LEU A 328 -2.84 -31.42 27.49
CA LEU A 328 -3.29 -32.71 26.97
C LEU A 328 -2.14 -33.71 26.77
N SER A 329 -0.95 -33.24 26.40
CA SER A 329 0.24 -34.09 26.30
C SER A 329 0.68 -34.66 27.67
N GLU A 330 0.53 -33.87 28.74
CA GLU A 330 0.82 -34.30 30.11
C GLU A 330 -0.14 -35.44 30.53
N LEU A 331 -1.42 -35.35 30.16
CA LEU A 331 -2.43 -36.39 30.38
C LEU A 331 -2.17 -37.66 29.56
N GLY A 332 -1.79 -37.50 28.28
CA GLY A 332 -1.47 -38.59 27.38
C GLY A 332 -0.33 -39.48 27.88
N TYR A 333 0.60 -38.93 28.68
CA TYR A 333 1.64 -39.71 29.33
C TYR A 333 1.11 -40.64 30.44
N SER A 334 0.01 -40.27 31.11
CA SER A 334 -0.61 -41.06 32.20
C SER A 334 -1.65 -42.07 31.71
N LEU A 335 -2.34 -41.79 30.60
CA LEU A 335 -3.52 -42.54 30.11
C LEU A 335 -3.34 -43.16 28.71
N GLY A 336 -2.15 -43.03 28.12
CA GLY A 336 -1.90 -43.23 26.68
C GLY A 336 -2.28 -44.59 26.10
N ASP A 337 -2.07 -45.68 26.85
CA ASP A 337 -2.35 -47.05 26.34
C ASP A 337 -3.84 -47.39 26.31
N ILE A 338 -4.64 -46.77 27.19
CA ILE A 338 -6.08 -47.03 27.30
C ILE A 338 -6.83 -46.24 26.22
N MET A 339 -6.42 -45.00 25.94
CA MET A 339 -7.08 -44.15 24.94
C MET A 339 -6.65 -44.44 23.49
N LYS A 340 -5.42 -44.92 23.23
CA LYS A 340 -5.02 -45.35 21.87
C LYS A 340 -5.94 -46.42 21.30
N ARG A 341 -6.49 -47.30 22.15
CA ARG A 341 -7.49 -48.31 21.75
C ARG A 341 -8.85 -47.73 21.35
N SER A 342 -9.12 -46.47 21.69
CA SER A 342 -10.35 -45.74 21.34
C SER A 342 -10.23 -44.85 20.10
N GLY A 343 -9.08 -44.87 19.42
CA GLY A 343 -8.84 -44.07 18.20
C GLY A 343 -8.43 -42.61 18.45
N PHE A 344 -8.15 -42.23 19.70
CA PHE A 344 -7.60 -40.93 20.07
C PHE A 344 -6.09 -41.03 20.25
N GLU A 345 -5.34 -40.13 19.60
CA GLU A 345 -3.90 -39.99 19.78
C GLU A 345 -3.58 -38.65 20.46
N PHE A 346 -2.89 -38.71 21.60
CA PHE A 346 -2.38 -37.52 22.26
C PHE A 346 -1.06 -37.05 21.64
N PRO A 347 -0.82 -35.73 21.54
CA PRO A 347 0.43 -35.20 21.01
C PRO A 347 1.62 -35.57 21.91
N THR A 348 2.70 -36.06 21.31
CA THR A 348 3.98 -36.33 21.99
C THR A 348 4.77 -35.04 22.23
N ARG A 349 5.81 -35.09 23.07
CA ARG A 349 6.71 -33.94 23.31
C ARG A 349 7.45 -33.49 22.05
N GLU A 350 7.77 -34.41 21.14
CA GLU A 350 8.37 -34.08 19.83
C GLU A 350 7.37 -33.34 18.93
N ASN A 351 6.09 -33.75 18.97
CA ASN A 351 5.02 -33.06 18.26
C ASN A 351 4.83 -31.64 18.82
N LEU A 352 4.95 -31.43 20.12
CA LEU A 352 4.87 -30.09 20.73
C LEU A 352 5.99 -29.15 20.27
N ALA A 353 7.23 -29.64 20.15
CA ALA A 353 8.33 -28.83 19.63
C ALA A 353 8.08 -28.40 18.17
N THR A 354 7.56 -29.32 17.36
CA THR A 354 7.20 -29.08 15.96
C THR A 354 6.01 -28.12 15.83
N ILE A 355 4.99 -28.26 16.68
CA ILE A 355 3.85 -27.35 16.72
C ILE A 355 4.29 -25.94 17.12
N ARG A 356 5.24 -25.81 18.06
CA ARG A 356 5.76 -24.50 18.47
C ARG A 356 6.47 -23.77 17.33
N THR A 357 7.28 -24.46 16.53
CA THR A 357 7.94 -23.84 15.36
C THR A 357 6.92 -23.46 14.29
N ILE A 358 5.92 -24.30 14.03
CA ILE A 358 4.83 -24.00 13.08
C ILE A 358 4.02 -22.79 13.53
N ILE A 359 3.71 -22.66 14.83
CA ILE A 359 3.02 -21.48 15.37
C ILE A 359 3.86 -20.22 15.17
N ASP A 360 5.17 -20.28 15.38
CA ASP A 360 6.05 -19.14 15.15
C ASP A 360 6.05 -18.71 13.66
N PHE A 361 6.07 -19.67 12.73
CA PHE A 361 5.90 -19.40 11.29
C PHE A 361 4.50 -18.87 10.94
N SER A 362 3.45 -19.39 11.56
CA SER A 362 2.07 -18.95 11.30
C SER A 362 1.88 -17.50 11.74
N LEU A 363 2.36 -17.16 12.94
CA LEU A 363 2.32 -15.81 13.50
C LEU A 363 3.15 -14.82 12.66
N THR A 364 4.30 -15.26 12.18
CA THR A 364 5.13 -14.46 11.25
C THR A 364 4.37 -14.17 9.95
N THR A 365 3.76 -15.20 9.36
CA THR A 365 3.02 -15.09 8.10
C THR A 365 1.80 -14.20 8.25
N ILE A 366 1.01 -14.39 9.31
CA ILE A 366 -0.15 -13.55 9.64
C ILE A 366 0.27 -12.09 9.83
N SER A 367 1.36 -11.86 10.57
CA SER A 367 1.91 -10.52 10.78
C SER A 367 2.33 -9.86 9.47
N ALA A 368 2.98 -10.62 8.57
CA ALA A 368 3.37 -10.12 7.25
C ALA A 368 2.16 -9.83 6.35
N SER A 369 1.16 -10.72 6.32
CA SER A 369 -0.07 -10.55 5.56
C SER A 369 -0.88 -9.34 6.04
N LEU A 370 -1.06 -9.19 7.35
CA LEU A 370 -1.78 -8.05 7.94
C LEU A 370 -1.00 -6.74 7.80
N ALA A 371 0.34 -6.78 7.88
CA ALA A 371 1.18 -5.64 7.54
C ALA A 371 1.00 -5.22 6.08
N LEU A 372 1.04 -6.17 5.13
CA LEU A 372 0.82 -5.90 3.71
C LEU A 372 -0.52 -5.20 3.49
N ILE A 373 -1.61 -5.75 4.05
CA ILE A 373 -2.95 -5.16 3.99
C ILE A 373 -2.93 -3.73 4.53
N ALA A 374 -2.35 -3.50 5.70
CA ALA A 374 -2.30 -2.18 6.30
C ALA A 374 -1.52 -1.18 5.43
N THR A 375 -0.41 -1.60 4.81
CA THR A 375 0.40 -0.73 3.93
C THR A 375 -0.33 -0.34 2.66
N CYS A 376 -1.02 -1.32 2.10
CA CYS A 376 -1.87 -1.21 0.95
C CYS A 376 -2.97 -0.17 1.21
N PHE A 377 -3.68 -0.22 2.33
CA PHE A 377 -4.73 0.77 2.59
C PHE A 377 -4.24 2.13 3.10
N ARG A 378 -3.08 2.19 3.75
CA ARG A 378 -2.56 3.43 4.34
C ARG A 378 -1.69 4.25 3.39
N ASP A 379 -0.78 3.60 2.65
CA ASP A 379 0.17 4.27 1.75
C ASP A 379 -0.09 3.97 0.28
N ALA A 380 -1.12 3.17 -0.02
CA ALA A 380 -1.45 2.69 -1.35
C ALA A 380 -0.30 1.94 -2.04
N ASN A 381 0.81 1.64 -1.37
CA ASN A 381 1.96 0.99 -1.99
C ASN A 381 2.50 -0.14 -1.09
N PRO A 382 2.53 -1.40 -1.60
CA PRO A 382 3.00 -2.55 -0.83
C PRO A 382 4.48 -2.48 -0.47
N SER A 383 5.29 -1.68 -1.17
CA SER A 383 6.72 -1.52 -0.88
C SER A 383 7.00 -0.99 0.53
N TYR A 384 6.01 -0.36 1.18
CA TYR A 384 6.14 0.12 2.56
C TYR A 384 5.90 -0.98 3.61
N ILE A 385 5.72 -2.25 3.23
CA ILE A 385 5.50 -3.37 4.17
C ILE A 385 6.50 -3.42 5.32
N LEU A 386 7.79 -3.23 5.02
CA LEU A 386 8.87 -3.30 5.99
C LEU A 386 8.79 -2.18 7.04
N MET A 387 8.05 -1.10 6.77
CA MET A 387 7.83 -0.02 7.72
C MET A 387 6.88 -0.40 8.86
N TYR A 388 5.87 -1.24 8.56
CA TYR A 388 4.85 -1.62 9.54
C TYR A 388 5.11 -3.00 10.14
N LEU A 389 5.78 -3.88 9.40
CA LEU A 389 6.10 -5.25 9.83
C LEU A 389 6.69 -5.37 11.25
N PRO A 390 7.67 -4.57 11.69
CA PRO A 390 8.21 -4.71 13.05
C PRO A 390 7.17 -4.46 14.14
N LEU A 391 6.21 -3.56 13.91
CA LEU A 391 5.12 -3.31 14.86
C LEU A 391 4.20 -4.53 14.99
N PHE A 392 3.87 -5.17 13.87
CA PHE A 392 3.06 -6.39 13.85
C PHE A 392 3.76 -7.57 14.54
N LEU A 393 5.05 -7.78 14.23
CA LEU A 393 5.85 -8.83 14.86
C LEU A 393 6.01 -8.61 16.36
N LEU A 394 6.24 -7.36 16.80
CA LEU A 394 6.31 -7.01 18.22
C LEU A 394 5.01 -7.33 18.94
N VAL A 395 3.86 -6.89 18.41
CA VAL A 395 2.54 -7.15 19.00
C VAL A 395 2.28 -8.65 19.06
N SER A 396 2.55 -9.38 17.97
CA SER A 396 2.38 -10.83 17.92
C SER A 396 3.20 -11.54 18.98
N ALA A 397 4.50 -11.24 19.08
CA ALA A 397 5.40 -11.87 20.03
C ALA A 397 5.06 -11.51 21.50
N LEU A 398 4.75 -10.25 21.79
CA LEU A 398 4.37 -9.82 23.13
C LEU A 398 3.07 -10.49 23.59
N ILE A 399 2.03 -10.44 22.76
CA ILE A 399 0.72 -10.98 23.12
C ILE A 399 0.76 -12.51 23.21
N TYR A 400 1.49 -13.20 22.33
CA TYR A 400 1.69 -14.64 22.44
C TYR A 400 2.33 -15.02 23.78
N ASN A 401 3.42 -14.35 24.17
CA ASN A 401 4.13 -14.62 25.42
C ASN A 401 3.32 -14.23 26.67
N ILE A 402 2.60 -13.10 26.63
CA ILE A 402 1.73 -12.68 27.74
C ILE A 402 0.60 -13.69 27.91
N THR A 403 -0.05 -14.08 26.81
CA THR A 403 -1.18 -15.01 26.88
C THR A 403 -0.73 -16.39 27.34
N LEU A 404 0.39 -16.90 26.83
CA LEU A 404 0.91 -18.22 27.21
C LEU A 404 1.29 -18.29 28.70
N ASN A 405 1.98 -17.27 29.22
CA ASN A 405 2.53 -17.32 30.58
C ASN A 405 1.55 -16.85 31.67
N TYR A 406 0.63 -15.94 31.36
CA TYR A 406 -0.24 -15.31 32.38
C TYR A 406 -1.73 -15.65 32.22
N ILE A 407 -2.23 -15.71 30.99
CA ILE A 407 -3.68 -15.82 30.73
C ILE A 407 -4.10 -17.29 30.60
N ALA A 408 -3.37 -18.08 29.81
CA ALA A 408 -3.69 -19.48 29.57
C ALA A 408 -3.70 -20.34 30.86
N PRO A 409 -2.78 -20.17 31.82
CA PRO A 409 -2.82 -20.93 33.08
C PRO A 409 -4.04 -20.62 33.96
N GLN A 410 -4.67 -19.45 33.80
CA GLN A 410 -5.88 -19.06 34.53
C GLN A 410 -7.15 -19.63 33.88
N LEU A 411 -7.18 -19.70 32.54
CA LEU A 411 -8.31 -20.22 31.77
C LEU A 411 -8.35 -21.75 31.73
N ILE A 412 -7.20 -22.39 31.68
CA ILE A 412 -7.06 -23.84 31.62
C ILE A 412 -6.28 -24.24 32.86
N PRO A 413 -6.96 -24.43 34.01
CA PRO A 413 -6.29 -24.87 35.23
C PRO A 413 -5.59 -26.19 34.92
N LYS A 414 -4.30 -26.28 35.30
CA LYS A 414 -3.53 -27.52 35.15
C LYS A 414 -4.34 -28.65 35.78
N LEU A 415 -4.66 -29.65 34.97
CA LEU A 415 -5.34 -30.84 35.43
C LEU A 415 -4.37 -31.55 36.38
N LYS A 416 -4.68 -31.52 37.69
CA LYS A 416 -3.93 -32.29 38.68
C LYS A 416 -4.22 -33.76 38.40
N VAL A 417 -3.21 -34.46 37.89
CA VAL A 417 -3.19 -35.93 37.79
C VAL A 417 -2.86 -36.50 39.15
#